data_AF-A0AAW9Q8J1-F1
#
_entry.id   AF-A0AAW9Q8J1-F1
#
_cell.length_a   1.000
_cell.length_b   1.000
_cell.length_c   1.000
_cell.angle_alpha   90.00
_cell.angle_beta   90.00
_cell.angle_gamma   90.00
#
_symmetry.space_group_name_H-M   'P 1'
#
loop_
_entity.id
_entity.type
_entity.pdbx_description
1 polymer ?
#
loop_
_entity_poly.entity_id
_entity_poly.type
_entity_poly.pdbx_seq_one_letter_code
_entity_poly.pdbx_strand_id
1 'polypeptide(L)'
;DDSNPPKTSCLTSQTLSNIEKSSLYPRKVDDLAENAFLEHDLILYNFVFDYHQAQEQNPNWLQQVRDRGICYGSIQPVQVEVDFCQRRWLRVLDLESAIELFKVIYSLCLTSDEFARAVISLQFDENFGCYVSEITDDYKWNHIIVNRHPLIPNSPFHAARDLFLHGLTTEYLHRYLELCKLQAQKGR
;
A
#
# COMPACT_ATOMS: atom_id res chain seq x y z
N ASP A 1 -46.97 -4.98 14.59
CA ASP A 1 -46.27 -3.96 15.39
C ASP A 1 -45.19 -4.61 16.23
N ASP A 2 -44.07 -5.15 15.75
CA ASP A 2 -43.21 -4.96 14.58
C ASP A 2 -42.66 -3.55 14.35
N SER A 3 -41.64 -3.20 15.13
CA SER A 3 -40.55 -2.29 14.73
C SER A 3 -39.41 -2.35 15.75
N ASN A 4 -38.50 -3.31 15.60
CA ASN A 4 -37.18 -3.29 16.23
C ASN A 4 -36.14 -3.12 15.09
N PRO A 5 -35.25 -2.10 15.12
CA PRO A 5 -34.34 -1.85 14.01
C PRO A 5 -33.35 -3.02 13.80
N PRO A 6 -32.92 -3.29 12.56
CA PRO A 6 -32.02 -4.39 12.27
C PRO A 6 -30.64 -4.12 12.89
N LYS A 7 -30.25 -4.99 13.82
CA LYS A 7 -28.92 -5.03 14.42
C LYS A 7 -27.89 -5.31 13.31
N THR A 8 -27.01 -4.35 13.09
CA THR A 8 -25.79 -4.51 12.27
C THR A 8 -24.82 -5.42 13.02
N SER A 9 -25.01 -6.74 12.98
CA SER A 9 -23.98 -7.67 13.48
C SER A 9 -23.02 -7.98 12.33
N CYS A 10 -21.93 -7.21 12.26
CA CYS A 10 -20.69 -7.74 11.71
C CYS A 10 -20.35 -8.94 12.61
N LEU A 11 -20.63 -10.15 12.12
CA LEU A 11 -20.47 -11.39 12.86
C LEU A 11 -19.05 -11.45 13.40
N THR A 12 -18.95 -11.54 14.72
CA THR A 12 -17.73 -11.85 15.47
C THR A 12 -17.24 -13.24 15.06
N SER A 13 -16.35 -13.28 14.08
CA SER A 13 -15.50 -14.44 13.83
C SER A 13 -14.49 -14.54 14.97
N GLN A 14 -14.74 -15.43 15.91
CA GLN A 14 -13.77 -15.81 16.94
C GLN A 14 -12.54 -16.44 16.28
N THR A 15 -11.37 -16.06 16.81
CA THR A 15 -10.02 -16.60 16.57
C THR A 15 -9.44 -16.41 15.16
N LEU A 16 -9.37 -15.18 14.69
CA LEU A 16 -8.16 -14.71 14.01
C LEU A 16 -7.36 -13.93 15.06
N SER A 17 -6.04 -14.10 15.09
CA SER A 17 -5.14 -13.16 15.77
C SER A 17 -5.67 -11.74 15.54
N ASN A 18 -5.80 -10.96 16.61
CA ASN A 18 -6.25 -9.58 16.53
C ASN A 18 -5.13 -8.79 15.84
N ILE A 19 -4.99 -8.96 14.52
CA ILE A 19 -4.01 -8.23 13.72
C ILE A 19 -4.46 -6.78 13.82
N GLU A 20 -3.65 -5.98 14.49
CA GLU A 20 -3.90 -4.58 14.66
C GLU A 20 -3.98 -3.93 13.28
N LYS A 21 -5.05 -3.19 13.04
CA LYS A 21 -5.19 -2.48 11.77
C LYS A 21 -4.12 -1.40 11.72
N SER A 22 -3.53 -1.19 10.55
CA SER A 22 -2.68 -0.03 10.31
C SER A 22 -3.42 1.24 10.72
N SER A 23 -2.75 2.08 11.51
CA SER A 23 -3.18 3.41 11.93
C SER A 23 -2.59 4.52 11.05
N LEU A 24 -1.83 4.16 10.00
CA LEU A 24 -1.09 5.10 9.18
C LEU A 24 -2.00 5.79 8.14
N TYR A 25 -2.57 6.93 8.52
CA TYR A 25 -3.42 7.77 7.66
C TYR A 25 -2.97 9.25 7.71
N PRO A 26 -1.77 9.58 7.18
CA PRO A 26 -1.27 10.95 7.17
C PRO A 26 -2.17 11.86 6.33
N ARG A 27 -2.41 13.09 6.81
CA ARG A 27 -3.21 14.12 6.12
C ARG A 27 -2.39 15.31 5.71
N LYS A 28 -1.31 15.60 6.45
CA LYS A 28 -0.37 16.70 6.23
C LYS A 28 1.02 16.14 5.99
N VAL A 29 1.87 16.97 5.37
CA VAL A 29 3.29 16.64 5.18
C VAL A 29 3.99 16.42 6.53
N ASP A 30 3.62 17.17 7.56
CA ASP A 30 4.19 17.03 8.91
C ASP A 30 3.89 15.66 9.53
N ASP A 31 2.78 15.01 9.15
CA ASP A 31 2.42 13.67 9.63
C ASP A 31 3.36 12.59 9.06
N LEU A 32 4.13 12.90 8.00
CA LEU A 32 5.10 11.99 7.40
C LEU A 32 6.48 12.02 8.09
N ALA A 33 6.71 13.01 8.96
CA ALA A 33 8.04 13.26 9.53
C ALA A 33 8.43 12.21 10.59
N GLU A 34 7.46 11.71 11.36
CA GLU A 34 7.69 10.76 12.45
C GLU A 34 7.43 9.33 11.99
N ASN A 35 8.50 8.61 11.61
CA ASN A 35 8.54 7.16 11.34
C ASN A 35 7.56 6.61 10.29
N ALA A 36 6.75 7.45 9.62
CA ALA A 36 5.72 7.00 8.68
C ALA A 36 6.26 6.05 7.60
N PHE A 37 7.46 6.32 7.06
CA PHE A 37 8.11 5.46 6.07
C PHE A 37 8.56 4.11 6.64
N LEU A 38 9.07 4.10 7.88
CA LEU A 38 9.49 2.86 8.54
C LEU A 38 8.27 2.00 8.90
N GLU A 39 7.22 2.62 9.45
CA GLU A 39 5.97 1.94 9.76
C GLU A 39 5.33 1.37 8.49
N HIS A 40 5.34 2.14 7.39
CA HIS A 40 4.89 1.69 6.09
C HIS A 40 5.58 0.38 5.66
N ASP A 41 6.92 0.34 5.66
CA ASP A 41 7.68 -0.85 5.26
C ASP A 41 7.41 -2.04 6.19
N LEU A 42 7.35 -1.81 7.51
CA LEU A 42 7.06 -2.86 8.50
C LEU A 42 5.67 -3.48 8.29
N ILE A 43 4.65 -2.67 8.02
CA ILE A 43 3.29 -3.15 7.73
C ILE A 43 3.30 -4.05 6.49
N LEU A 44 4.01 -3.63 5.44
CA LEU A 44 4.12 -4.37 4.20
C LEU A 44 4.84 -5.72 4.36
N TYR A 45 5.95 -5.76 5.11
CA TYR A 45 6.64 -7.02 5.38
C TYR A 45 5.83 -7.96 6.28
N ASN A 46 5.16 -7.41 7.31
CA ASN A 46 4.27 -8.20 8.17
C ASN A 46 3.13 -8.81 7.35
N PHE A 47 2.56 -8.09 6.39
CA PHE A 47 1.56 -8.65 5.47
C PHE A 47 2.08 -9.88 4.72
N VAL A 48 3.30 -9.82 4.16
CA VAL A 48 3.87 -10.98 3.45
C VAL A 48 4.07 -12.15 4.40
N PHE A 49 4.60 -11.89 5.59
CA PHE A 49 4.80 -12.92 6.61
C PHE A 49 3.47 -13.58 7.02
N ASP A 50 2.45 -12.78 7.35
CA ASP A 50 1.13 -13.23 7.76
C ASP A 50 0.43 -14.01 6.64
N TYR A 51 0.59 -13.56 5.39
CA TYR A 51 0.03 -14.24 4.21
C TYR A 51 0.60 -15.66 4.07
N HIS A 52 1.93 -15.81 4.11
CA HIS A 52 2.57 -17.12 4.00
C HIS A 52 2.26 -18.01 5.20
N GLN A 53 2.29 -17.46 6.41
CA GLN A 53 1.92 -18.20 7.62
C GLN A 53 0.49 -18.74 7.54
N ALA A 54 -0.46 -17.96 7.02
CA ALA A 54 -1.84 -18.40 6.86
C ALA A 54 -1.98 -19.52 5.82
N GLN A 55 -1.23 -19.45 4.71
CA GLN A 55 -1.21 -20.51 3.69
C GLN A 55 -0.55 -21.80 4.20
N GLU A 56 0.54 -21.71 4.96
CA GLU A 56 1.21 -22.87 5.56
C GLU A 56 0.31 -23.60 6.57
N GLN A 57 -0.41 -22.84 7.42
CA GLN A 57 -1.31 -23.40 8.43
C GLN A 57 -2.58 -23.99 7.80
N ASN A 58 -3.06 -23.41 6.71
CA ASN A 58 -4.26 -23.87 6.00
C ASN A 58 -4.08 -23.66 4.48
N PRO A 59 -3.75 -24.71 3.72
CA PRO A 59 -3.56 -24.61 2.27
C PRO A 59 -4.78 -24.09 1.50
N ASN A 60 -5.99 -24.27 2.05
CA ASN A 60 -7.25 -23.79 1.45
C ASN A 60 -7.69 -22.42 1.98
N TRP A 61 -6.87 -21.75 2.79
CA TRP A 61 -7.20 -20.46 3.41
C TRP A 61 -7.61 -19.43 2.36
N LEU A 62 -6.85 -19.31 1.28
CA LEU A 62 -7.10 -18.32 0.24
C LEU A 62 -8.48 -18.51 -0.42
N GLN A 63 -8.86 -19.76 -0.73
CA GLN A 63 -10.19 -20.05 -1.26
C GLN A 63 -11.29 -19.67 -0.27
N GLN A 64 -11.10 -19.98 1.03
CA GLN A 64 -12.03 -19.56 2.08
C GLN A 64 -12.14 -18.03 2.19
N VAL A 65 -11.04 -17.30 1.98
CA VAL A 65 -11.05 -15.83 1.94
C VAL A 65 -11.84 -15.30 0.75
N ARG A 66 -11.74 -15.93 -0.42
CA ARG A 66 -12.53 -15.57 -1.60
C ARG A 66 -14.02 -15.87 -1.38
N ASP A 67 -14.33 -17.05 -0.87
CA ASP A 67 -15.72 -17.51 -0.65
C ASP A 67 -16.46 -16.66 0.40
N ARG A 68 -15.78 -16.25 1.49
CA ARG A 68 -16.36 -15.36 2.52
C ARG A 68 -16.52 -13.92 2.03
N GLY A 69 -15.79 -13.54 0.99
CA GLY A 69 -15.65 -12.18 0.50
C GLY A 69 -14.65 -11.33 1.29
N ILE A 70 -14.03 -10.38 0.60
CA ILE A 70 -13.00 -9.49 1.18
C ILE A 70 -13.66 -8.36 1.99
N CYS A 71 -13.09 -8.06 3.17
CA CYS A 71 -13.49 -6.93 3.98
C CYS A 71 -12.68 -5.68 3.62
N TYR A 72 -13.30 -4.70 2.97
CA TYR A 72 -12.68 -3.42 2.59
C TYR A 72 -12.83 -2.32 3.66
N GLY A 73 -12.98 -2.70 4.93
CA GLY A 73 -13.23 -1.75 6.03
C GLY A 73 -12.08 -0.78 6.30
N SER A 74 -10.85 -1.15 5.95
CA SER A 74 -9.65 -0.32 6.13
C SER A 74 -9.41 0.68 4.99
N ILE A 75 -10.10 0.54 3.85
CA ILE A 75 -9.98 1.49 2.74
C ILE A 75 -10.82 2.73 3.06
N GLN A 76 -10.16 3.87 3.22
CA GLN A 76 -10.76 5.16 3.56
C GLN A 76 -10.48 6.18 2.45
N PRO A 77 -11.39 7.13 2.20
CA PRO A 77 -11.11 8.22 1.27
C PRO A 77 -9.88 9.01 1.71
N VAL A 78 -8.96 9.26 0.79
CA VAL A 78 -7.76 10.06 1.05
C VAL A 78 -8.16 11.52 1.23
N GLN A 79 -7.86 12.11 2.38
CA GLN A 79 -8.05 13.53 2.67
C GLN A 79 -6.69 14.19 2.84
N VAL A 80 -6.26 14.95 1.84
CA VAL A 80 -4.99 15.69 1.90
C VAL A 80 -5.27 17.13 2.28
N GLU A 81 -4.72 17.56 3.41
CA GLU A 81 -4.81 18.93 3.91
C GLU A 81 -3.59 19.72 3.43
N VAL A 82 -3.67 20.21 2.18
CA VAL A 82 -2.61 21.06 1.61
C VAL A 82 -2.97 22.53 1.75
N ASP A 83 -2.14 23.30 2.47
CA ASP A 83 -2.25 24.75 2.51
C ASP A 83 -1.57 25.38 1.27
N PHE A 84 -2.37 25.83 0.32
CA PHE A 84 -1.88 26.53 -0.88
C PHE A 84 -1.62 28.02 -0.67
N CYS A 85 -2.01 28.58 0.49
CA CYS A 85 -1.90 30.02 0.80
C CYS A 85 -0.48 30.42 1.17
N GLN A 86 0.29 29.54 1.82
CA GLN A 86 1.68 29.82 2.19
C GLN A 86 2.63 29.55 1.00
N ARG A 87 3.16 30.60 0.37
CA ARG A 87 4.22 30.46 -0.66
C ARG A 87 5.59 30.34 0.01
N ARG A 88 6.20 29.16 -0.06
CA ARG A 88 7.60 28.90 0.33
C ARG A 88 8.50 28.86 -0.91
N TRP A 89 9.78 29.20 -0.75
CA TRP A 89 10.76 29.26 -1.85
C TRP A 89 10.98 27.91 -2.55
N LEU A 90 10.85 26.80 -1.82
CA LEU A 90 10.97 25.43 -2.35
C LEU A 90 9.83 25.00 -3.28
N ARG A 91 8.73 25.76 -3.36
CA ARG A 91 7.59 25.45 -4.26
C ARG A 91 7.94 25.58 -5.75
N VAL A 92 9.12 26.08 -6.08
CA VAL A 92 9.65 26.09 -7.45
C VAL A 92 9.95 24.67 -7.94
N LEU A 93 10.23 23.73 -7.03
CA LEU A 93 10.45 22.33 -7.38
C LEU A 93 9.11 21.67 -7.71
N ASP A 94 9.03 21.06 -8.88
CA ASP A 94 8.00 20.09 -9.17
C ASP A 94 8.31 18.75 -8.47
N LEU A 95 7.36 17.81 -8.53
CA LEU A 95 7.47 16.53 -7.83
C LEU A 95 8.70 15.74 -8.29
N GLU A 96 8.98 15.72 -9.60
CA GLU A 96 10.14 15.00 -10.15
C GLU A 96 11.46 15.60 -9.67
N SER A 97 11.62 16.93 -9.75
CA SER A 97 12.84 17.59 -9.24
C SER A 97 13.00 17.43 -7.73
N ALA A 98 11.89 17.45 -6.98
CA ALA A 98 11.90 17.22 -5.53
C ALA A 98 12.36 15.79 -5.19
N ILE A 99 11.89 14.78 -5.93
CA ILE A 99 12.31 13.39 -5.76
C ILE A 99 13.78 13.19 -6.13
N GLU A 100 14.26 13.80 -7.21
CA GLU A 100 15.67 13.77 -7.60
C GLU A 100 16.56 14.40 -6.52
N LEU A 101 16.17 15.56 -5.99
CA LEU A 101 16.88 16.21 -4.89
C LEU A 101 16.86 15.34 -3.62
N PHE A 102 15.70 14.76 -3.28
CA PHE A 102 15.56 13.83 -2.17
C PHE A 102 16.51 12.64 -2.30
N LYS A 103 16.56 11.99 -3.49
CA LYS A 103 17.48 10.87 -3.77
C LYS A 103 18.93 11.24 -3.46
N VAL A 104 19.37 12.42 -3.90
CA VAL A 104 20.75 12.89 -3.65
C VAL A 104 21.01 13.04 -2.15
N ILE A 105 20.16 13.77 -1.44
CA ILE A 105 20.30 14.00 0.00
C ILE A 105 20.27 12.67 0.76
N TYR A 106 19.31 11.80 0.42
CA TYR A 106 19.14 10.48 1.02
C TYR A 106 20.37 9.60 0.82
N SER A 107 20.95 9.58 -0.39
CA SER A 107 22.17 8.81 -0.68
C SER A 107 23.40 9.29 0.11
N LEU A 108 23.47 10.58 0.44
CA LEU A 108 24.56 11.15 1.25
C LEU A 108 24.42 10.82 2.73
N CYS A 109 23.20 10.57 3.20
CA CYS A 109 22.89 10.22 4.59
C CYS A 109 23.02 8.72 4.88
N LEU A 110 23.23 7.88 3.86
CA LEU A 110 23.25 6.43 3.98
C LEU A 110 24.58 5.82 3.53
N THR A 111 24.84 4.60 4.00
CA THR A 111 25.87 3.75 3.39
C THR A 111 25.44 3.27 2.01
N SER A 112 26.41 2.88 1.17
CA SER A 112 26.14 2.34 -0.16
C SER A 112 25.20 1.13 -0.12
N ASP A 113 25.35 0.27 0.89
CA ASP A 113 24.53 -0.94 1.03
C ASP A 113 23.10 -0.62 1.46
N GLU A 114 22.92 0.35 2.36
CA GLU A 114 21.58 0.82 2.77
C GLU A 114 20.84 1.46 1.61
N PHE A 115 21.53 2.32 0.84
CA PHE A 115 20.94 2.94 -0.33
C PHE A 115 20.59 1.91 -1.39
N ALA A 116 21.48 0.96 -1.69
CA ALA A 116 21.19 -0.12 -2.64
C ALA A 116 19.97 -0.96 -2.21
N ARG A 117 19.85 -1.30 -0.92
CA ARG A 117 18.67 -2.02 -0.40
C ARG A 117 17.39 -1.21 -0.55
N ALA A 118 17.41 0.08 -0.26
CA ALA A 118 16.25 0.96 -0.42
C ALA A 118 15.81 1.11 -1.88
N VAL A 119 16.75 1.10 -2.84
CA VAL A 119 16.39 1.11 -4.26
C VAL A 119 15.81 -0.23 -4.70
N ILE A 120 16.39 -1.34 -4.26
CA ILE A 120 15.92 -2.69 -4.60
C ILE A 120 14.55 -2.98 -3.97
N SER A 121 14.21 -2.41 -2.81
CA SER A 121 12.89 -2.63 -2.20
C SER A 121 11.73 -2.12 -3.07
N LEU A 122 11.96 -1.12 -3.93
CA LEU A 122 10.97 -0.65 -4.92
C LEU A 122 10.62 -1.71 -5.98
N GLN A 123 11.48 -2.71 -6.18
CA GLN A 123 11.16 -3.88 -7.01
C GLN A 123 10.14 -4.82 -6.37
N PHE A 124 9.91 -4.69 -5.07
CA PHE A 124 8.99 -5.54 -4.35
C PHE A 124 7.51 -5.22 -4.60
N ASP A 125 7.20 -4.05 -5.18
CA ASP A 125 5.85 -3.63 -5.58
C ASP A 125 5.14 -4.66 -6.48
N GLU A 126 5.89 -5.35 -7.34
CA GLU A 126 5.34 -6.39 -8.20
C GLU A 126 4.79 -7.58 -7.40
N ASN A 127 5.52 -8.01 -6.37
CA ASN A 127 5.09 -9.11 -5.53
C ASN A 127 3.81 -8.73 -4.77
N PHE A 128 3.74 -7.51 -4.23
CA PHE A 128 2.52 -7.01 -3.62
C PHE A 128 1.35 -6.99 -4.59
N GLY A 129 1.58 -6.59 -5.83
CA GLY A 129 0.52 -6.60 -6.82
C GLY A 129 0.01 -8.01 -7.16
N CYS A 130 0.90 -8.99 -7.23
CA CYS A 130 0.54 -10.39 -7.36
C CYS A 130 -0.29 -10.87 -6.15
N TYR A 131 0.13 -10.57 -4.91
CA TYR A 131 -0.64 -10.94 -3.71
C TYR A 131 -2.03 -10.31 -3.71
N VAL A 132 -2.17 -9.04 -4.07
CA VAL A 132 -3.48 -8.39 -4.13
C VAL A 132 -4.34 -9.03 -5.20
N SER A 133 -3.79 -9.33 -6.38
CA SER A 133 -4.52 -10.01 -7.46
C SER A 133 -5.02 -11.39 -7.03
N GLU A 134 -4.16 -12.14 -6.35
CA GLU A 134 -4.48 -13.45 -5.80
C GLU A 134 -5.57 -13.35 -4.73
N ILE A 135 -5.55 -12.33 -3.88
CA ILE A 135 -6.61 -12.13 -2.88
C ILE A 135 -7.93 -11.75 -3.57
N THR A 136 -7.91 -10.82 -4.53
CA THR A 136 -9.12 -10.29 -5.20
C THR A 136 -9.65 -11.17 -6.34
N ASP A 137 -8.90 -12.18 -6.77
CA ASP A 137 -9.19 -13.00 -7.96
C ASP A 137 -9.38 -12.16 -9.25
N ASP A 138 -8.62 -11.06 -9.36
CA ASP A 138 -8.66 -10.17 -10.52
C ASP A 138 -7.24 -9.67 -10.84
N TYR A 139 -6.77 -10.05 -12.02
CA TYR A 139 -5.44 -9.72 -12.55
C TYR A 139 -5.50 -8.64 -13.63
N LYS A 140 -6.68 -8.12 -13.97
CA LYS A 140 -6.85 -7.15 -15.09
C LYS A 140 -6.11 -5.85 -14.83
N TRP A 141 -5.92 -5.48 -13.56
CA TRP A 141 -5.25 -4.25 -13.16
C TRP A 141 -3.71 -4.36 -13.19
N ASN A 142 -3.13 -5.58 -13.27
CA ASN A 142 -1.67 -5.79 -13.20
C ASN A 142 -0.86 -5.15 -14.33
N HIS A 143 -1.51 -4.66 -15.38
CA HIS A 143 -0.85 -3.90 -16.44
C HIS A 143 -0.15 -2.63 -15.92
N ILE A 144 -0.53 -2.12 -14.76
CA ILE A 144 0.10 -0.95 -14.11
C ILE A 144 1.45 -1.29 -13.45
N ILE A 145 1.72 -2.56 -13.18
CA ILE A 145 2.95 -2.99 -12.51
C ILE A 145 4.08 -2.93 -13.54
N VAL A 146 4.97 -1.97 -13.36
CA VAL A 146 6.03 -1.65 -14.34
C VAL A 146 7.33 -2.40 -14.07
N ASN A 147 7.57 -2.83 -12.83
CA ASN A 147 8.88 -3.29 -12.37
C ASN A 147 9.23 -4.76 -12.73
N ARG A 148 8.60 -5.31 -13.78
CA ARG A 148 8.46 -6.72 -14.27
C ARG A 148 9.65 -7.70 -14.17
N HIS A 149 10.78 -7.29 -13.62
CA HIS A 149 12.02 -8.03 -13.48
C HIS A 149 12.63 -7.81 -12.08
N PRO A 150 12.01 -8.33 -11.00
CA PRO A 150 12.33 -7.96 -9.62
C PRO A 150 13.66 -8.54 -9.09
N LEU A 151 14.41 -9.24 -9.95
CA LEU A 151 15.71 -9.84 -9.65
C LEU A 151 16.81 -9.38 -10.62
N ILE A 152 16.47 -8.47 -11.55
CA ILE A 152 17.48 -7.86 -12.42
C ILE A 152 18.01 -6.61 -11.69
N PRO A 153 19.34 -6.48 -11.53
CA PRO A 153 19.92 -5.31 -10.90
C PRO A 153 19.48 -4.03 -11.63
N ASN A 154 18.80 -3.14 -10.92
CA ASN A 154 18.49 -1.81 -11.43
C ASN A 154 19.65 -0.85 -11.13
N SER A 155 19.90 0.05 -12.07
CA SER A 155 20.86 1.13 -11.87
C SER A 155 20.31 2.11 -10.82
N PRO A 156 21.09 2.51 -9.81
CA PRO A 156 20.65 3.49 -8.81
C PRO A 156 20.28 4.85 -9.41
N PHE A 157 20.71 5.15 -10.64
CA PHE A 157 20.28 6.34 -11.37
C PHE A 157 18.78 6.35 -11.65
N HIS A 158 18.13 5.18 -11.76
CA HIS A 158 16.69 5.07 -11.96
C HIS A 158 15.86 5.17 -10.68
N ALA A 159 16.49 5.23 -9.50
CA ALA A 159 15.79 5.20 -8.22
C ALA A 159 14.71 6.29 -8.06
N ALA A 160 14.96 7.49 -8.61
CA ALA A 160 13.96 8.57 -8.60
C ALA A 160 12.72 8.22 -9.44
N ARG A 161 12.95 7.66 -10.64
CA ARG A 161 11.87 7.19 -11.51
C ARG A 161 11.12 6.03 -10.87
N ASP A 162 11.84 5.08 -10.28
CA ASP A 162 11.24 3.91 -9.64
C ASP A 162 10.40 4.34 -8.43
N LEU A 163 10.85 5.32 -7.63
CA LEU A 163 10.07 5.90 -6.55
C LEU A 163 8.81 6.62 -7.05
N PHE A 164 8.90 7.32 -8.19
CA PHE A 164 7.73 7.94 -8.83
C PHE A 164 6.71 6.88 -9.28
N LEU A 165 7.19 5.80 -9.90
CA LEU A 165 6.35 4.68 -10.35
C LEU A 165 5.72 3.94 -9.17
N HIS A 166 6.44 3.78 -8.07
CA HIS A 166 5.92 3.24 -6.81
C HIS A 166 4.71 4.06 -6.31
N GLY A 167 4.85 5.38 -6.23
CA GLY A 167 3.76 6.27 -5.83
C GLY A 167 2.54 6.16 -6.74
N LEU A 168 2.75 6.21 -8.06
CA LEU A 168 1.68 6.07 -9.05
C LEU A 168 0.96 4.72 -8.95
N THR A 169 1.72 3.63 -8.77
CA THR A 169 1.17 2.27 -8.65
C THR A 169 0.33 2.15 -7.39
N THR A 170 0.81 2.67 -6.26
CA THR A 170 0.08 2.69 -4.99
C THR A 170 -1.22 3.49 -5.09
N GLU A 171 -1.23 4.65 -5.74
CA GLU A 171 -2.46 5.43 -5.95
C GLU A 171 -3.49 4.68 -6.80
N TYR A 172 -3.04 4.06 -7.89
CA TYR A 172 -3.93 3.29 -8.75
C TYR A 172 -4.48 2.06 -8.04
N LEU A 173 -3.64 1.35 -7.28
CA LEU A 173 -4.03 0.21 -6.45
C LEU A 173 -5.07 0.62 -5.40
N HIS A 174 -4.86 1.75 -4.72
CA HIS A 174 -5.83 2.30 -3.78
C HIS A 174 -7.18 2.54 -4.47
N ARG A 175 -7.17 3.19 -5.63
CA ARG A 175 -8.40 3.45 -6.40
C ARG A 175 -9.08 2.16 -6.86
N TYR A 176 -8.32 1.18 -7.29
CA TYR A 176 -8.85 -0.14 -7.65
C TYR A 176 -9.58 -0.80 -6.47
N LEU A 177 -8.96 -0.81 -5.28
CA LEU A 177 -9.57 -1.37 -4.06
C LEU A 177 -10.83 -0.59 -3.62
N GLU A 178 -10.88 0.73 -3.81
CA GLU A 178 -12.10 1.52 -3.61
C GLU A 178 -13.23 1.06 -4.54
N LEU A 179 -12.94 0.79 -5.81
CA LEU A 179 -13.93 0.29 -6.76
C LEU A 179 -14.43 -1.10 -6.38
N CYS A 180 -13.53 -2.00 -5.96
CA CYS A 180 -13.90 -3.31 -5.43
C CYS A 180 -14.81 -3.20 -4.21
N LYS A 181 -14.52 -2.27 -3.28
CA LYS A 181 -15.38 -1.96 -2.14
C LYS A 181 -16.78 -1.54 -2.57
N LEU A 182 -16.90 -0.63 -3.54
CA LEU A 182 -18.19 -0.16 -4.05
C LEU A 182 -18.97 -1.29 -4.74
N GLN A 183 -18.30 -2.18 -5.47
CA GLN A 183 -18.94 -3.34 -6.10
C GLN A 183 -19.45 -4.34 -5.06
N ALA A 184 -18.63 -4.65 -4.05
CA ALA A 184 -19.01 -5.55 -2.95
C ALA A 184 -20.19 -5.01 -2.12
N GLN A 185 -20.36 -3.68 -2.04
CA GLN A 185 -21.50 -3.04 -1.39
C GLN A 185 -22.77 -3.06 -2.25
N LYS A 186 -22.65 -3.00 -3.59
CA LYS A 186 -23.79 -3.06 -4.52
C LYS A 186 -24.33 -4.47 -4.74
N GLY A 187 -23.51 -5.49 -4.58
CA GLY A 187 -23.90 -6.90 -4.68
C GLY A 187 -24.54 -7.47 -3.40
N ARG A 188 -24.67 -6.65 -2.35
CA ARG A 188 -25.41 -6.94 -1.11
C ARG A 188 -26.77 -6.26 -1.17
#